data_AF-A0A538CCK3-F1
#
_entry.id   AF-A0A538CCK3-F1
#
_cell.length_a   1.000
_cell.length_b   1.000
_cell.length_c   1.000
_cell.angle_alpha   90.00
_cell.angle_beta   90.00
_cell.angle_gamma   90.00
#
_symmetry.space_group_name_H-M   'P 1'
#
loop_
_entity.id
_entity.type
_entity.pdbx_description
1 polymer ?
#
loop_
_entity_poly.entity_id
_entity_poly.type
_entity_poly.pdbx_seq_one_letter_code
_entity_poly.pdbx_strand_id
1 'polypeptide(L)'
;DYHVFILSRVRELYDRGMSTDDAVRQGIATTAGTVTSAAAVMVGVFAVFVTLSFLDFKELGVGLAVAVLIDATIIRGILLPASMKLLGDWNWYLPSWLEWLPRVGAGRDVLPRHGPSEPPTPGGTGVAEEPQPRPVPA
;
A
#
# COMPACT_ATOMS: atom_id res chain seq x y z
N ASP A 1 -3.00 -12.74 -5.65
CA ASP A 1 -2.48 -11.71 -4.73
C ASP A 1 -2.74 -10.29 -5.21
N TYR A 2 -2.49 -9.97 -6.48
CA TYR A 2 -2.64 -8.58 -6.97
C TYR A 2 -4.00 -7.92 -6.73
N HIS A 3 -5.11 -8.67 -6.72
CA HIS A 3 -6.41 -8.11 -6.35
C HIS A 3 -6.43 -7.57 -4.92
N VAL A 4 -5.79 -8.27 -3.98
CA VAL A 4 -5.66 -7.81 -2.59
C VAL A 4 -4.80 -6.55 -2.54
N PHE A 5 -3.70 -6.48 -3.29
CA PHE A 5 -2.88 -5.28 -3.34
C PHE A 5 -3.65 -4.05 -3.86
N ILE A 6 -4.40 -4.20 -4.96
CA ILE A 6 -5.23 -3.11 -5.49
C ILE A 6 -6.34 -2.74 -4.50
N LEU A 7 -7.10 -3.72 -4.01
CA LEU A 7 -8.22 -3.48 -3.12
C LEU A 7 -7.77 -2.86 -1.79
N SER A 8 -6.62 -3.26 -1.26
CA SER A 8 -6.02 -2.62 -0.09
C SER A 8 -5.69 -1.15 -0.36
N ARG A 9 -5.16 -0.83 -1.55
CA ARG A 9 -4.89 0.57 -1.92
C ARG A 9 -6.18 1.37 -2.11
N VAL A 10 -7.19 0.79 -2.75
CA VAL A 10 -8.52 1.41 -2.91
C VAL A 10 -9.15 1.65 -1.52
N ARG A 11 -9.07 0.67 -0.63
CA ARG A 11 -9.54 0.77 0.76
C ARG A 11 -8.83 1.88 1.53
N GLU A 12 -7.50 1.96 1.41
CA GLU A 12 -6.70 3.01 2.04
C GLU A 12 -7.11 4.41 1.59
N LEU A 13 -7.41 4.59 0.30
CA LEU A 13 -7.88 5.87 -0.25
C LEU A 13 -9.30 6.20 0.22
N TYR A 14 -10.20 5.21 0.24
CA TYR A 14 -11.55 5.36 0.77
C TYR A 14 -11.54 5.74 2.26
N ASP A 15 -10.75 5.04 3.08
CA ASP A 15 -10.60 5.32 4.52
C ASP A 15 -10.00 6.72 4.79
N ARG A 16 -9.33 7.34 3.79
CA ARG A 16 -8.85 8.74 3.84
C ARG A 16 -9.94 9.77 3.48
N GLY A 17 -11.18 9.34 3.27
CA GLY A 17 -12.32 10.20 2.97
C GLY A 17 -12.61 10.42 1.48
N MET A 18 -11.99 9.63 0.60
CA MET A 18 -12.26 9.69 -0.84
C MET A 18 -13.59 9.01 -1.19
N SER A 19 -14.29 9.51 -2.22
CA SER A 19 -15.47 8.82 -2.75
C SER A 19 -15.09 7.42 -3.27
N THR A 20 -16.01 6.46 -3.25
CA THR A 20 -15.76 5.10 -3.78
C THR A 20 -15.23 5.15 -5.22
N ASP A 21 -15.83 5.97 -6.09
CA ASP A 21 -15.45 6.07 -7.50
C ASP A 21 -14.02 6.64 -7.66
N ASP A 22 -13.68 7.69 -6.91
CA ASP A 22 -12.35 8.30 -6.96
C ASP A 22 -11.28 7.36 -6.37
N ALA A 23 -11.61 6.66 -5.27
CA ALA A 23 -10.72 5.70 -4.63
C ALA A 23 -10.40 4.52 -5.56
N VAL A 24 -11.41 3.99 -6.26
CA VAL A 24 -11.24 2.94 -7.27
C VAL A 24 -10.35 3.45 -8.41
N ARG A 25 -10.67 4.63 -8.97
CA ARG A 25 -9.91 5.21 -10.10
C ARG A 25 -8.44 5.40 -9.74
N GLN A 26 -8.17 6.04 -8.59
CA GLN A 26 -6.81 6.35 -8.19
C GLN A 26 -6.05 5.12 -7.66
N GLY A 27 -6.74 4.21 -6.97
CA GLY A 27 -6.16 2.95 -6.50
C GLY A 27 -5.69 2.06 -7.66
N ILE A 28 -6.48 1.97 -8.73
CA ILE A 28 -6.09 1.24 -9.94
C ILE A 28 -4.93 1.95 -10.65
N ALA A 29 -5.01 3.27 -10.86
CA ALA A 29 -3.96 4.01 -11.57
C ALA A 29 -2.59 3.91 -10.88
N THR A 30 -2.55 3.98 -9.55
CA THR A 30 -1.30 3.93 -8.76
C THR A 30 -0.68 2.54 -8.69
N THR A 31 -1.46 1.49 -8.94
CA THR A 31 -0.99 0.09 -8.85
C THR A 31 -0.78 -0.56 -10.22
N ALA A 32 -1.26 0.06 -11.30
CA ALA A 32 -1.19 -0.46 -12.67
C ALA A 32 0.23 -0.84 -13.09
N GLY A 33 1.24 -0.04 -12.75
CA GLY A 33 2.64 -0.30 -13.12
C GLY A 33 3.16 -1.62 -12.54
N THR A 34 3.10 -1.79 -11.21
CA THR A 34 3.56 -3.01 -10.52
C THR A 34 2.86 -4.27 -11.03
N VAL A 35 1.57 -4.16 -11.28
CA VAL A 35 0.74 -5.26 -11.80
C VAL A 35 1.14 -5.65 -13.22
N THR A 36 1.33 -4.65 -14.09
CA THR A 36 1.66 -4.90 -15.50
C THR A 36 3.04 -5.56 -15.61
N SER A 37 4.00 -5.11 -14.80
CA SER A 37 5.33 -5.74 -14.71
C SER A 37 5.24 -7.20 -14.27
N ALA A 38 4.43 -7.48 -13.25
CA ALA A 38 4.20 -8.86 -12.82
C ALA A 38 3.54 -9.73 -13.90
N ALA A 39 2.52 -9.19 -14.58
CA ALA A 39 1.85 -9.89 -15.68
C ALA A 39 2.84 -10.22 -16.81
N ALA A 40 3.72 -9.28 -17.17
CA ALA A 40 4.75 -9.51 -18.17
C ALA A 40 5.71 -10.65 -17.79
N VAL A 41 6.16 -10.68 -16.52
CA VAL A 41 7.02 -11.77 -16.01
C VAL A 41 6.28 -13.11 -16.05
N MET A 42 5.03 -13.17 -15.60
CA MET A 42 4.23 -14.41 -15.63
C MET A 42 4.03 -14.93 -17.06
N VAL A 43 3.68 -14.04 -18.00
CA VAL A 43 3.55 -14.40 -19.42
C VAL A 43 4.88 -14.92 -19.97
N GLY A 44 6.00 -14.26 -19.65
CA GLY A 44 7.34 -14.71 -20.07
C GLY A 44 7.69 -16.11 -19.53
N VAL A 45 7.37 -16.39 -18.26
CA VAL A 45 7.58 -17.72 -17.66
C VAL A 45 6.74 -18.78 -18.36
N PHE A 46 5.45 -18.51 -18.64
CA PHE A 46 4.59 -19.47 -19.32
C PHE A 46 4.92 -19.65 -20.81
N ALA A 47 5.49 -18.64 -21.47
CA ALA A 47 5.97 -18.77 -22.84
C ALA A 47 7.08 -19.83 -22.97
N VAL A 48 7.87 -20.08 -21.91
CA VAL A 48 8.86 -21.18 -21.89
C VAL A 48 8.18 -22.55 -22.04
N PHE A 49 6.96 -22.74 -21.53
CA PHE A 49 6.27 -24.03 -21.66
C PHE A 49 5.89 -24.34 -23.10
N VAL A 50 5.79 -23.32 -23.97
CA VAL A 50 5.55 -23.51 -25.41
C VAL A 50 6.74 -24.18 -26.11
N THR A 51 7.96 -24.01 -25.57
CA THR A 51 9.17 -24.61 -26.15
C THR A 51 9.37 -26.07 -25.75
N LEU A 52 8.63 -26.55 -24.74
CA LEU A 52 8.69 -27.94 -24.29
C LEU A 52 8.01 -28.89 -25.30
N SER A 53 8.53 -30.11 -25.40
CA SER A 53 8.10 -31.08 -26.41
C SER A 53 6.80 -31.83 -26.06
N PHE A 54 6.40 -31.85 -24.79
CA PHE A 54 5.17 -32.52 -24.37
C PHE A 54 3.94 -31.64 -24.62
N LEU A 55 2.91 -32.23 -25.23
CA LEU A 55 1.68 -31.52 -25.60
C LEU A 55 0.98 -30.95 -24.36
N ASP A 56 0.93 -31.71 -23.26
CA ASP A 56 0.30 -31.31 -22.01
C ASP A 56 0.86 -29.98 -21.45
N PHE A 57 2.18 -29.76 -21.56
CA PHE A 57 2.80 -28.51 -21.09
C PHE A 57 2.50 -27.33 -22.01
N LYS A 58 2.33 -27.56 -23.32
CA LYS A 58 1.94 -26.51 -24.26
C LYS A 58 0.53 -25.99 -23.97
N GLU A 59 -0.42 -26.90 -23.78
CA GLU A 59 -1.81 -26.55 -23.47
C GLU A 59 -1.90 -25.79 -22.15
N LEU A 60 -1.20 -26.28 -21.12
CA LEU A 60 -1.13 -25.63 -19.81
C LEU A 60 -0.48 -24.24 -19.90
N GLY A 61 0.64 -24.11 -20.61
CA GLY A 61 1.34 -22.83 -20.79
C GLY A 61 0.49 -21.78 -21.50
N VAL A 62 -0.14 -22.15 -22.62
CA VAL A 62 -1.03 -21.25 -23.36
C VAL A 62 -2.25 -20.88 -22.53
N GLY A 63 -2.89 -21.86 -21.88
CA GLY A 63 -4.06 -21.63 -21.02
C GLY A 63 -3.76 -20.65 -19.88
N LEU A 64 -2.64 -20.84 -19.17
CA LEU A 64 -2.23 -19.96 -18.07
C LEU A 64 -1.84 -18.56 -18.57
N ALA A 65 -1.13 -18.45 -19.70
CA ALA A 65 -0.79 -17.14 -20.27
C ALA A 65 -2.05 -16.34 -20.64
N VAL A 66 -3.03 -16.99 -21.28
CA VAL A 66 -4.32 -16.37 -21.63
C VAL A 66 -5.09 -15.99 -20.36
N ALA A 67 -5.15 -16.87 -19.36
CA ALA A 67 -5.86 -16.60 -18.10
C ALA A 67 -5.28 -15.37 -17.37
N VAL A 68 -3.95 -15.27 -17.28
CA VAL A 68 -3.28 -14.10 -16.67
C VAL A 68 -3.53 -12.83 -17.47
N LEU A 69 -3.51 -12.90 -18.81
CA LEU A 69 -3.79 -11.76 -19.66
C LEU A 69 -5.21 -11.24 -19.46
N ILE A 70 -6.20 -12.14 -19.41
CA ILE A 70 -7.61 -11.81 -19.16
C ILE A 70 -7.78 -11.21 -17.75
N ASP A 71 -7.15 -11.78 -16.73
CA ASP A 71 -7.21 -11.25 -15.36
C ASP A 71 -6.66 -9.82 -15.28
N ALA A 72 -5.47 -9.60 -15.85
CA ALA A 72 -4.79 -8.32 -15.80
C ALA A 72 -5.52 -7.22 -16.59
N THR A 73 -6.28 -7.59 -17.62
CA THR A 73 -6.95 -6.64 -18.53
C THR A 73 -8.45 -6.54 -18.28
N ILE A 74 -9.21 -7.62 -18.49
CA ILE A 74 -10.67 -7.61 -18.45
C ILE A 74 -11.18 -7.62 -17.01
N ILE A 75 -10.73 -8.58 -16.20
CA ILE A 75 -11.23 -8.71 -14.83
C ILE A 75 -10.90 -7.44 -14.05
N ARG A 76 -9.66 -6.96 -14.16
CA ARG A 76 -9.21 -5.79 -13.41
C ARG A 76 -9.60 -4.46 -14.02
N GLY A 77 -9.54 -4.32 -15.34
CA GLY A 77 -9.82 -3.07 -16.01
C GLY A 77 -11.32 -2.76 -16.11
N ILE A 78 -12.17 -3.79 -16.05
CA ILE A 78 -13.61 -3.64 -16.24
C ILE A 78 -14.38 -4.25 -15.08
N LEU A 79 -14.20 -5.55 -14.83
CA LEU A 79 -15.07 -6.29 -13.92
C LEU A 79 -14.96 -5.80 -12.47
N LEU A 80 -13.74 -5.52 -12.00
CA LEU A 80 -13.44 -5.01 -10.67
C LEU A 80 -14.04 -3.61 -10.45
N PRO A 81 -13.74 -2.58 -11.28
CA PRO A 81 -14.39 -1.27 -11.17
C PRO A 81 -15.91 -1.34 -11.25
N ALA A 82 -16.45 -2.12 -12.19
CA ALA A 82 -17.89 -2.25 -12.37
C ALA A 82 -18.55 -2.86 -11.13
N SER A 83 -17.95 -3.92 -10.56
CA SER A 83 -18.43 -4.55 -9.33
C SER A 83 -18.37 -3.57 -8.16
N MET A 84 -17.27 -2.85 -7.98
CA MET A 84 -17.16 -1.90 -6.87
C MET A 84 -18.16 -0.75 -6.99
N LYS A 85 -18.41 -0.28 -8.20
CA LYS A 85 -19.43 0.74 -8.47
C LYS A 85 -20.85 0.21 -8.22
N LEU A 86 -21.12 -1.03 -8.62
CA LEU A 86 -22.44 -1.67 -8.43
C LEU A 86 -22.74 -1.92 -6.95
N LEU A 87 -21.74 -2.37 -6.18
CA LEU A 87 -21.89 -2.64 -4.76
C LEU A 87 -21.99 -1.36 -3.92
N GLY A 88 -21.34 -0.27 -4.35
CA GLY A 88 -21.41 1.02 -3.66
C GLY A 88 -21.01 0.89 -2.18
N ASP A 89 -21.90 1.30 -1.28
CA ASP A 89 -21.67 1.28 0.17
C ASP A 89 -21.52 -0.14 0.75
N TRP A 90 -22.04 -1.17 0.05
CA TRP A 90 -21.90 -2.56 0.48
C TRP A 90 -20.45 -3.07 0.45
N ASN A 91 -19.57 -2.46 -0.35
CA ASN A 91 -18.14 -2.79 -0.34
C ASN A 91 -17.46 -2.59 1.02
N TRP A 92 -18.02 -1.70 1.83
CA TRP A 92 -17.40 -1.22 3.05
C TRP A 92 -18.06 -1.76 4.31
N TYR A 93 -19.12 -2.55 4.14
CA TYR A 93 -19.82 -3.19 5.25
C TYR A 93 -18.89 -4.21 5.93
N LEU A 94 -18.60 -3.97 7.20
CA LEU A 94 -17.96 -4.93 8.07
C LEU A 94 -19.01 -5.41 9.08
N PRO A 95 -19.39 -6.70 9.08
CA PRO A 95 -20.35 -7.18 10.06
C PRO A 95 -19.78 -7.11 11.48
N SER A 96 -20.61 -6.76 12.45
CA SER A 96 -20.21 -6.41 13.83
C SER A 96 -19.46 -7.52 14.57
N TRP A 97 -19.71 -8.80 14.23
CA TRP A 97 -18.98 -9.94 14.79
C TRP A 97 -17.50 -9.99 14.36
N LEU A 98 -17.09 -9.17 13.39
CA LEU A 98 -15.73 -9.10 12.85
C LEU A 98 -14.95 -7.86 13.32
N GLU A 99 -15.54 -7.03 14.19
CA GLU A 99 -14.88 -5.84 14.75
C GLU A 99 -13.67 -6.15 15.65
N TRP A 100 -13.50 -7.41 16.05
CA TRP A 100 -12.32 -7.87 16.78
C TRP A 100 -11.03 -7.87 15.94
N LEU A 101 -11.13 -7.77 14.60
CA LEU A 101 -9.95 -7.73 13.74
C LEU A 101 -9.16 -6.42 13.95
N PRO A 102 -7.83 -6.49 14.11
CA PRO A 102 -6.99 -5.31 14.19
C PRO A 102 -7.19 -4.43 12.95
N ARG A 103 -7.63 -3.18 13.13
CA ARG A 103 -7.68 -2.20 12.04
C ARG A 103 -6.24 -1.86 11.66
N VAL A 104 -5.78 -2.39 10.52
CA VAL A 104 -4.47 -2.06 9.97
C VAL A 104 -4.54 -0.64 9.40
N GLY A 105 -4.47 0.36 10.29
CA GLY A 105 -4.29 1.74 9.90
C GLY A 105 -2.87 1.92 9.39
N ALA A 106 -2.74 2.48 8.19
CA ALA A 106 -1.46 2.93 7.64
C ALA A 106 -0.69 3.66 8.74
N GLY A 107 0.53 3.18 9.03
CA GLY A 107 1.39 3.72 10.05
C GLY A 107 1.42 5.24 9.94
N ARG A 108 0.97 5.90 11.00
CA ARG A 108 1.44 7.26 11.25
C ARG A 108 2.92 7.09 11.55
N ASP A 109 3.75 7.15 10.52
CA ASP A 109 5.10 7.65 10.68
C ASP A 109 4.91 9.09 11.16
N VAL A 110 4.76 9.23 12.48
CA VAL A 110 5.03 10.47 13.17
C VAL A 110 6.51 10.69 12.90
N LEU A 111 6.82 11.31 11.75
CA LEU A 111 8.08 12.00 11.57
C LEU A 111 8.28 12.80 12.86
N PRO A 112 9.36 12.56 13.62
CA PRO A 112 9.64 13.35 14.79
C PRO A 112 9.58 14.79 14.34
N ARG A 113 8.57 15.54 14.80
CA ARG A 113 8.53 16.99 14.58
C ARG A 113 9.85 17.46 15.18
N HIS A 114 10.79 17.81 14.32
CA HIS A 114 11.82 18.74 14.72
C HIS A 114 10.99 19.96 15.11
N GLY A 115 10.90 20.20 16.43
CA GLY A 115 10.31 21.42 16.94
C GLY A 115 10.95 22.60 16.23
N PRO A 116 10.24 23.73 16.07
CA PRO A 116 10.79 24.89 15.39
C PRO A 116 12.19 25.14 15.94
N SER A 117 13.19 25.06 15.07
CA SER A 117 14.57 25.37 15.40
C SER A 117 14.58 26.76 16.01
N GLU A 118 14.77 26.81 17.32
CA GLU A 118 14.91 28.06 18.06
C GLU A 118 16.05 28.84 17.39
N PRO A 119 15.79 30.07 16.92
CA PRO A 119 16.83 30.84 16.26
C PRO A 119 17.94 31.13 17.28
N PRO A 120 19.22 31.07 16.86
CA PRO A 120 20.33 31.28 17.78
C PRO A 120 20.23 32.68 18.40
N THR A 121 20.06 32.74 19.71
CA THR A 121 20.05 34.00 20.47
C THR A 121 21.43 34.66 20.35
N PRO A 122 21.53 35.92 19.90
CA PRO A 122 22.81 36.60 19.82
C PRO A 122 23.17 37.19 21.20
N GLY A 123 24.25 36.67 21.81
CA GLY A 123 25.12 37.38 22.75
C GLY A 123 24.56 37.71 24.14
N GLY A 124 25.12 37.08 25.17
CA GLY A 124 24.94 37.48 26.57
C GLY A 124 26.04 36.90 27.47
N THR A 125 27.12 37.66 27.64
CA THR A 125 28.17 37.48 28.65
C THR A 125 27.58 37.37 30.06
N GLY A 126 27.93 36.31 30.80
CA GLY A 126 27.51 36.13 32.20
C GLY A 126 28.28 35.04 32.94
N VAL A 127 29.41 35.44 33.52
CA VAL A 127 30.05 35.00 34.78
C VAL A 127 30.11 33.49 35.08
N ALA A 128 31.34 32.95 35.11
CA ALA A 128 31.63 31.65 35.71
C ALA A 128 31.41 31.71 37.24
N GLU A 129 30.44 30.95 37.73
CA GLU A 129 30.18 30.80 39.16
C GLU A 129 31.14 29.76 39.76
N GLU A 130 32.01 30.21 40.66
CA GLU A 130 33.04 29.41 41.33
C GLU A 130 32.41 28.49 42.42
N PRO A 131 32.79 27.21 42.54
CA PRO A 131 32.11 26.29 43.47
C PRO A 131 32.51 26.54 44.93
N GLN A 132 31.54 26.87 45.77
CA GLN A 132 31.71 27.10 47.21
C GLN A 132 32.02 25.79 47.99
N PRO A 133 33.06 25.74 48.86
CA PRO A 133 33.43 24.50 49.57
C PRO A 133 32.50 24.19 50.76
N ARG A 134 32.16 22.91 50.91
CA ARG A 134 31.28 22.36 51.97
C ARG A 134 31.95 22.43 53.36
N PRO A 135 31.20 22.73 54.44
CA PRO A 135 31.72 22.68 55.81
C PRO A 135 31.90 21.23 56.28
N VAL A 136 33.01 20.99 56.99
CA VAL A 136 33.35 19.70 57.60
C VAL A 136 32.71 19.63 59.00
N PRO A 137 32.02 18.55 59.38
CA PRO A 137 31.46 18.40 60.72
C PRO A 137 32.55 18.14 61.79
N ALA A 138 32.20 18.57 63.02
CA ALA A 138 33.00 18.79 64.24
C ALA A 138 34.07 17.76 64.64
#